data_AF-A0A9N7P0E6-F1
#
_entry.id   AF-A0A9N7P0E6-F1
#
_cell.length_a   1.000
_cell.length_b   1.000
_cell.length_c   1.000
_cell.angle_alpha   90.00
_cell.angle_beta   90.00
_cell.angle_gamma   90.00
#
_symmetry.space_group_name_H-M   'P 1'
#
loop_
_entity.id
_entity.type
_entity.pdbx_description
1 polymer ?
#
loop_
_entity_poly.entity_id
_entity_poly.type
_entity_poly.pdbx_seq_one_letter_code
_entity_poly.pdbx_strand_id
1 'polypeptide(L)'
;MGAYVGPTLDSVEEDACESRGRSYPPWAYEQHGPCCWGRCSLSVGPCESQAEKEIVTLGTLSVSPIERVGTYVSSKEWNELISDADTVYHLQGGILKYLEEVPKTECLWDKECFVFDKRVSVEHGLVQGTHKLCYGCKKPVSDAYMESPEWEYAISCPYCYISKSKEEKERERARQRQFETWGIIGGPDKGHKPNKTGKKKFDKQMLNST
;
A
#
# COMPACT_ATOMS: atom_id res chain seq x y z
N MET A 1 19.15 -34.60 -63.38
CA MET A 1 18.03 -35.49 -62.98
C MET A 1 18.61 -36.51 -62.02
N GLY A 2 18.20 -36.67 -60.77
CA GLY A 2 17.18 -36.01 -59.96
C GLY A 2 17.56 -36.15 -58.48
N ALA A 3 16.97 -35.29 -57.66
CA ALA A 3 17.08 -35.28 -56.22
C ALA A 3 16.30 -36.44 -55.58
N TYR A 4 16.73 -36.87 -54.39
CA TYR A 4 15.81 -37.47 -53.42
C TYR A 4 16.17 -37.03 -52.00
N VAL A 5 15.12 -36.86 -51.21
CA VAL A 5 14.97 -36.00 -50.04
C VAL A 5 15.03 -36.85 -48.78
N GLY A 6 15.83 -36.44 -47.78
CA GLY A 6 15.86 -37.07 -46.45
C GLY A 6 14.73 -36.54 -45.55
N PRO A 7 14.16 -37.37 -44.66
CA PRO A 7 12.98 -37.04 -43.89
C PRO A 7 13.24 -36.10 -42.71
N THR A 8 12.14 -35.49 -42.31
CA THR A 8 11.89 -34.41 -41.35
C THR A 8 12.23 -34.78 -39.90
N LEU A 9 12.80 -33.82 -39.19
CA LEU A 9 12.96 -33.79 -37.74
C LEU A 9 11.58 -33.62 -37.08
N ASP A 10 10.92 -34.74 -36.77
CA ASP A 10 9.84 -34.81 -35.79
C ASP A 10 10.40 -35.38 -34.49
N SER A 11 10.36 -34.59 -33.42
CA SER A 11 10.00 -34.93 -32.03
C SER A 11 10.66 -33.95 -31.06
N VAL A 12 9.92 -32.85 -30.87
CA VAL A 12 10.04 -31.88 -29.78
C VAL A 12 9.91 -32.58 -28.42
N GLU A 13 10.78 -32.22 -27.49
CA GLU A 13 10.68 -32.53 -26.07
C GLU A 13 9.35 -31.98 -25.52
N GLU A 14 8.59 -32.83 -24.82
CA GLU A 14 7.32 -32.47 -24.17
C GLU A 14 7.59 -31.58 -22.94
N ASP A 15 7.26 -30.30 -23.07
CA ASP A 15 7.33 -29.31 -21.98
C ASP A 15 6.26 -29.55 -20.90
N ALA A 16 6.74 -29.63 -19.67
CA ALA A 16 6.02 -29.97 -18.44
C ALA A 16 5.09 -28.85 -17.92
N CYS A 17 3.98 -28.56 -18.60
CA CYS A 17 2.99 -27.58 -18.12
C CYS A 17 1.53 -28.07 -18.15
N GLU A 18 1.25 -29.35 -17.90
CA GLU A 18 -0.14 -29.86 -17.94
C GLU A 18 -0.65 -30.50 -16.63
N SER A 19 -0.04 -30.21 -15.47
CA SER A 19 -0.42 -30.88 -14.21
C SER A 19 -1.11 -30.01 -13.15
N ARG A 20 -1.44 -28.75 -13.43
CA ARG A 20 -2.17 -27.90 -12.46
C ARG A 20 -3.44 -27.33 -13.06
N GLY A 21 -4.43 -28.22 -13.22
CA GLY A 21 -5.78 -27.93 -13.71
C GLY A 21 -6.41 -26.68 -13.10
N ARG A 22 -6.17 -25.54 -13.75
CA ARG A 22 -6.79 -24.26 -13.45
C ARG A 22 -7.45 -23.79 -14.74
N SER A 23 -8.74 -24.05 -14.87
CA SER A 23 -9.52 -23.58 -16.02
C SER A 23 -9.70 -22.07 -15.93
N TYR A 24 -9.12 -21.33 -16.87
CA TYR A 24 -9.34 -19.89 -16.98
C TYR A 24 -10.58 -19.59 -17.85
N PRO A 25 -11.32 -18.52 -17.54
CA PRO A 25 -12.50 -18.12 -18.32
C PRO A 25 -12.09 -17.64 -19.73
N PRO A 26 -12.97 -17.75 -20.75
CA PRO A 26 -12.63 -17.51 -22.16
C PRO A 26 -12.02 -16.13 -22.47
N TRP A 27 -12.40 -15.08 -21.72
CA TRP A 27 -11.88 -13.73 -21.90
C TRP A 27 -10.39 -13.58 -21.53
N ALA A 28 -9.83 -14.51 -20.75
CA ALA A 28 -8.40 -14.52 -20.40
C ALA A 28 -7.49 -14.82 -21.60
N TYR A 29 -8.03 -15.38 -22.68
CA TYR A 29 -7.28 -15.70 -23.90
C TYR A 29 -7.27 -14.58 -24.96
N GLU A 30 -8.12 -13.55 -24.83
CA GLU A 30 -8.32 -12.55 -25.89
C GLU A 30 -7.57 -11.23 -25.68
N GLN A 31 -6.99 -10.95 -24.51
CA GLN A 31 -6.22 -9.70 -24.28
C GLN A 31 -4.77 -9.90 -23.89
N HIS A 32 -4.39 -11.08 -23.38
CA HIS A 32 -2.99 -11.44 -23.15
C HIS A 32 -2.84 -12.92 -23.44
N GLY A 33 -2.06 -13.28 -24.47
CA GLY A 33 -1.61 -14.65 -24.67
C GLY A 33 -0.89 -15.16 -23.41
N PRO A 34 -0.76 -16.49 -23.24
CA PRO A 34 -0.14 -17.06 -22.04
C PRO A 34 1.24 -16.44 -21.84
N CYS A 35 1.40 -15.69 -20.74
CA CYS A 35 2.72 -15.23 -20.30
C CYS A 35 3.51 -16.44 -19.82
N CYS A 36 4.10 -17.19 -20.76
CA CYS A 36 5.20 -18.07 -20.47
C CYS A 36 6.38 -17.18 -20.06
N TRP A 37 6.74 -17.23 -18.77
CA TRP A 37 8.01 -16.70 -18.27
C TRP A 37 9.17 -17.58 -18.77
N GLY A 38 9.38 -17.57 -20.08
CA GLY A 38 10.36 -18.38 -20.77
C GLY A 38 10.70 -17.75 -22.12
N ARG A 39 11.84 -17.03 -22.15
CA ARG A 39 12.62 -16.61 -23.32
C ARG A 39 11.81 -16.20 -24.56
N CYS A 40 11.30 -14.97 -24.54
CA CYS A 40 10.69 -14.36 -25.73
C CYS A 40 11.79 -13.80 -26.65
N SER A 41 12.11 -14.54 -27.71
CA SER A 41 12.86 -14.03 -28.86
C SER A 41 11.85 -13.53 -29.90
N LEU A 42 11.36 -12.30 -29.73
CA LEU A 42 10.67 -11.56 -30.78
C LEU A 42 11.31 -10.19 -30.89
N SER A 43 11.79 -9.91 -32.10
CA SER A 43 12.41 -8.67 -32.53
C SER A 43 11.42 -7.52 -32.42
N VAL A 44 11.38 -6.88 -31.26
CA VAL A 44 10.91 -5.51 -31.09
C VAL A 44 12.05 -4.58 -31.52
N GLY A 45 11.76 -3.67 -32.46
CA GLY A 45 12.70 -2.63 -32.90
C GLY A 45 13.19 -1.78 -31.72
N PRO A 46 14.29 -1.02 -31.89
CA PRO A 46 14.91 -0.29 -30.80
C PRO A 46 13.92 0.76 -30.28
N CYS A 47 13.36 0.49 -29.11
CA CYS A 47 12.78 1.51 -28.27
C CYS A 47 13.96 2.36 -27.77
N GLU A 48 14.30 3.42 -28.50
CA GLU A 48 15.19 4.46 -27.99
C GLU A 48 14.43 5.27 -26.95
N SER A 49 14.17 4.64 -25.80
CA SER A 49 14.01 5.39 -24.57
C SER A 49 15.37 5.98 -24.26
N GLN A 50 15.53 7.29 -24.48
CA GLN A 50 16.61 8.03 -23.86
C GLN A 50 16.49 7.81 -22.35
N ALA A 51 17.33 6.94 -21.81
CA ALA A 51 17.39 6.70 -20.38
C ALA A 51 17.84 8.00 -19.73
N GLU A 52 16.95 8.63 -18.96
CA GLU A 52 17.34 9.67 -18.04
C GLU A 52 18.40 9.07 -17.11
N LYS A 53 19.57 9.71 -17.03
CA LYS A 53 20.74 9.23 -16.30
C LYS A 53 20.53 9.16 -14.77
N GLU A 54 19.32 9.44 -14.29
CA GLU A 54 18.98 9.54 -12.86
C GLU A 54 18.32 8.29 -12.28
N ILE A 55 17.90 7.31 -13.09
CA ILE A 55 17.34 6.08 -12.53
C ILE A 55 18.49 5.12 -12.20
N VAL A 56 18.87 5.12 -10.91
CA VAL A 56 19.78 4.11 -10.35
C VAL A 56 19.22 2.72 -10.62
N THR A 57 19.95 1.91 -11.39
CA THR A 57 19.58 0.51 -11.60
C THR A 57 19.71 -0.23 -10.28
N LEU A 58 18.59 -0.62 -9.67
CA LEU A 58 18.58 -1.55 -8.55
C LEU A 58 19.17 -2.88 -9.04
N GLY A 59 20.38 -3.22 -8.59
CA GLY A 59 21.10 -4.42 -9.06
C GLY A 59 22.62 -4.31 -9.10
N THR A 60 23.20 -3.15 -8.79
CA THR A 60 24.65 -3.03 -8.64
C THR A 60 25.11 -3.64 -7.31
N LEU A 61 25.89 -4.72 -7.36
CA LEU A 61 26.45 -5.40 -6.18
C LEU A 61 27.45 -4.55 -5.38
N SER A 62 27.91 -3.42 -5.92
CA SER A 62 28.93 -2.55 -5.31
C SER A 62 28.37 -1.38 -4.52
N VAL A 63 27.04 -1.19 -4.49
CA VAL A 63 26.42 -0.09 -3.74
C VAL A 63 25.52 -0.68 -2.67
N SER A 64 26.01 -0.70 -1.44
CA SER A 64 25.22 -1.05 -0.27
C SER A 64 24.60 0.24 0.32
N PRO A 65 23.25 0.35 0.37
CA PRO A 65 22.58 1.49 1.01
C PRO A 65 22.90 1.65 2.51
N ILE A 66 23.53 0.65 3.12
CA ILE A 66 23.91 0.66 4.54
C ILE A 66 25.28 1.33 4.74
N GLU A 67 26.18 1.24 3.76
CA GLU A 67 27.58 1.68 3.91
C GLU A 67 27.76 3.19 3.72
N ARG A 68 26.89 3.84 2.94
CA ARG A 68 26.91 5.27 2.69
C ARG A 68 25.54 5.87 2.95
N VAL A 69 25.36 6.35 4.17
CA VAL A 69 24.23 7.18 4.57
C VAL A 69 24.69 8.63 4.74
N GLY A 70 23.78 9.59 4.57
CA GLY A 70 24.08 11.01 4.81
C GLY A 70 24.40 11.30 6.28
N THR A 71 24.82 12.53 6.56
CA THR A 71 25.15 12.97 7.92
C THR A 71 23.87 13.14 8.74
N TYR A 72 23.86 12.55 9.93
CA TYR A 72 22.79 12.74 10.91
C TYR A 72 23.17 13.86 11.88
N VAL A 73 22.23 14.74 12.16
CA VAL A 73 22.40 15.88 13.08
C VAL A 73 21.40 15.78 14.22
N SER A 74 21.78 16.29 15.40
CA SER A 74 20.89 16.30 16.55
C SER A 74 19.77 17.35 16.42
N SER A 75 18.73 17.23 17.25
CA SER A 75 17.58 18.15 17.25
C SER A 75 17.97 19.61 17.47
N LYS A 76 19.00 19.86 18.29
CA LYS A 76 19.48 21.23 18.58
C LYS A 76 20.31 21.80 17.43
N GLU A 77 21.24 21.02 16.90
CA GLU A 77 22.08 21.42 15.76
C GLU A 77 21.25 21.66 14.50
N TRP A 78 20.14 20.91 14.32
CA TRP A 78 19.26 21.07 13.17
C TRP A 78 18.67 22.48 13.05
N ASN A 79 18.32 23.13 14.18
CA ASN A 79 17.81 24.50 14.18
C ASN A 79 18.85 25.53 13.69
N GLU A 80 20.15 25.24 13.84
CA GLU A 80 21.24 26.10 13.37
C GLU A 80 21.54 25.87 11.89
N LEU A 81 21.31 24.64 11.40
CA LEU A 81 21.68 24.21 10.05
C LEU A 81 20.56 24.37 9.02
N ILE A 82 19.31 24.56 9.44
CA ILE A 82 18.16 24.71 8.51
C ILE A 82 18.28 25.94 7.57
N SER A 83 19.13 26.92 7.90
CA SER A 83 19.34 28.10 7.05
C SER A 83 20.26 27.84 5.86
N ASP A 84 21.05 26.75 5.86
CA ASP A 84 21.94 26.42 4.75
C ASP A 84 21.19 25.60 3.69
N ALA A 85 21.01 26.17 2.50
CA ALA A 85 20.27 25.55 1.40
C ALA A 85 21.12 24.58 0.56
N ASP A 86 22.46 24.66 0.66
CA ASP A 86 23.37 23.88 -0.18
C ASP A 86 23.74 22.52 0.44
N THR A 87 23.35 22.27 1.70
CA THR A 87 23.70 21.06 2.42
C THR A 87 22.47 20.25 2.87
N VAL A 88 22.48 18.94 2.59
CA VAL A 88 21.41 18.01 2.97
C VAL A 88 21.81 17.22 4.21
N TYR A 89 21.03 17.37 5.29
CA TYR A 89 21.22 16.65 6.55
C TYR A 89 20.00 15.80 6.90
N HIS A 90 20.23 14.75 7.71
CA HIS A 90 19.15 13.94 8.29
C HIS A 90 18.98 14.28 9.76
N LEU A 91 17.74 14.56 10.18
CA LEU A 91 17.44 14.72 11.60
C LEU A 91 17.52 13.38 12.32
N GLN A 92 18.45 13.27 13.28
CA GLN A 92 18.64 12.04 14.04
C GLN A 92 17.43 11.76 14.93
N GLY A 93 16.81 10.59 14.77
CA GLY A 93 15.58 10.22 15.49
C GLY A 93 14.31 10.87 14.94
N GLY A 94 14.41 11.66 13.86
CA GLY A 94 13.28 12.27 13.16
C GLY A 94 12.50 13.28 14.00
N ILE A 95 11.33 13.65 13.48
CA ILE A 95 10.52 14.75 14.02
C ILE A 95 9.98 14.48 15.43
N LEU A 96 9.69 13.22 15.78
CA LEU A 96 9.15 12.89 17.11
C LEU A 96 10.18 13.17 18.21
N LYS A 97 11.44 12.81 17.98
CA LYS A 97 12.53 13.12 18.90
C LYS A 97 12.76 14.63 19.03
N TYR A 98 12.66 15.36 17.92
CA TYR A 98 12.76 16.82 17.93
C TYR A 98 11.66 17.49 18.76
N LEU A 99 10.40 17.05 18.63
CA LEU A 99 9.26 17.56 19.41
C LEU A 99 9.35 17.22 20.91
N GLU A 100 10.18 16.25 21.28
CA GLU A 100 10.43 15.84 22.67
C GLU A 100 11.60 16.62 23.30
N GLU A 101 12.68 16.83 22.55
CA GLU A 101 13.93 17.40 23.09
C GLU A 101 14.02 18.93 23.01
N VAL A 102 13.42 19.54 21.99
CA VAL A 102 13.50 20.99 21.77
C VAL A 102 12.36 21.66 22.54
N PRO A 103 12.59 22.74 23.31
CA PRO A 103 11.51 23.44 24.00
C PRO A 103 10.62 24.22 23.03
N LYS A 104 9.33 24.38 23.39
CA LYS A 104 8.32 25.04 22.53
C LYS A 104 8.70 26.46 22.09
N THR A 105 9.49 27.17 22.89
CA THR A 105 9.98 28.53 22.58
C THR A 105 11.01 28.58 21.45
N GLU A 106 11.72 27.49 21.21
CA GLU A 106 12.77 27.36 20.18
C GLU A 106 12.36 26.41 19.05
N CYS A 107 11.15 25.85 19.14
CA CYS A 107 10.62 24.91 18.18
C CYS A 107 10.23 25.64 16.90
N LEU A 108 10.86 25.29 15.78
CA LEU A 108 10.53 25.83 14.46
C LEU A 108 9.39 25.08 13.78
N TRP A 109 8.91 23.99 14.38
CA TRP A 109 7.83 23.19 13.84
C TRP A 109 6.48 23.87 14.04
N ASP A 110 5.72 24.05 12.96
CA ASP A 110 4.38 24.61 12.98
C ASP A 110 3.31 23.50 12.88
N LYS A 111 2.17 23.71 13.57
CA LYS A 111 1.01 22.82 13.63
C LYS A 111 1.32 21.43 14.21
N GLU A 112 0.51 20.46 13.84
CA GLU A 112 0.57 19.07 14.32
C GLU A 112 1.35 18.20 13.33
N CYS A 113 2.09 17.22 13.86
CA CYS A 113 2.80 16.22 13.08
C CYS A 113 1.92 15.00 12.84
N PHE A 114 1.79 14.56 11.59
CA PHE A 114 1.03 13.36 11.24
C PHE A 114 1.78 12.09 11.65
N VAL A 115 1.11 11.19 12.36
CA VAL A 115 1.65 9.90 12.81
C VAL A 115 0.80 8.74 12.31
N PHE A 116 1.45 7.65 11.93
CA PHE A 116 0.79 6.47 11.34
C PHE A 116 0.15 5.53 12.38
N ASP A 117 -0.01 5.96 13.62
CA ASP A 117 -0.65 5.20 14.68
C ASP A 117 -2.11 5.64 14.90
N LYS A 118 -2.72 5.18 15.99
CA LYS A 118 -4.12 5.51 16.32
C LYS A 118 -4.33 6.98 16.70
N ARG A 119 -3.28 7.74 17.00
CA ARG A 119 -3.36 9.15 17.40
C ARG A 119 -3.57 10.05 16.19
N VAL A 120 -3.09 9.65 15.02
CA VAL A 120 -3.16 10.36 13.72
C VAL A 120 -2.33 11.65 13.68
N SER A 121 -2.34 12.41 14.77
CA SER A 121 -1.61 13.66 14.91
C SER A 121 -0.99 13.77 16.31
N VAL A 122 0.17 14.42 16.39
CA VAL A 122 0.82 14.79 17.65
C VAL A 122 1.27 16.24 17.62
N GLU A 123 1.12 16.91 18.76
CA GLU A 123 1.64 18.25 19.00
C GLU A 123 3.01 18.19 19.69
N HIS A 124 3.57 19.38 19.97
CA HIS A 124 4.78 19.55 20.76
C HIS A 124 4.69 18.83 22.12
N GLY A 125 5.77 18.17 22.54
CA GLY A 125 5.77 17.33 23.74
C GLY A 125 5.02 16.00 23.57
N LEU A 126 4.79 15.57 22.31
CA LEU A 126 4.15 14.29 21.96
C LEU A 126 2.70 14.14 22.48
N VAL A 127 2.03 15.26 22.74
CA VAL A 127 0.62 15.30 23.12
C VAL A 127 -0.25 14.91 21.94
N GLN A 128 -1.35 14.18 22.17
CA GLN A 128 -2.26 13.79 21.10
C GLN A 128 -2.93 15.03 20.48
N GLY A 129 -2.81 15.18 19.16
CA GLY A 129 -3.40 16.28 18.41
C GLY A 129 -4.90 16.13 18.17
N THR A 130 -5.44 17.13 17.48
CA THR A 130 -6.88 17.27 17.22
C THR A 130 -7.36 16.44 16.03
N HIS A 131 -6.50 16.20 15.04
CA HIS A 131 -6.94 15.54 13.81
C HIS A 131 -7.21 14.04 13.99
N LYS A 132 -8.27 13.53 13.35
CA LYS A 132 -8.63 12.11 13.26
C LYS A 132 -8.52 11.60 11.84
N LEU A 133 -8.45 10.28 11.65
CA LEU A 133 -8.27 9.67 10.34
C LEU A 133 -9.63 9.41 9.68
N CYS A 134 -9.85 9.90 8.47
CA CYS A 134 -10.96 9.44 7.64
C CYS A 134 -10.69 8.01 7.16
N TYR A 135 -11.46 7.02 7.61
CA TYR A 135 -11.26 5.64 7.17
C TYR A 135 -11.62 5.37 5.71
N GLY A 136 -12.33 6.31 5.07
CA GLY A 136 -12.70 6.26 3.67
C GLY A 136 -11.60 6.72 2.70
N CYS A 137 -10.81 7.75 3.02
CA CYS A 137 -9.74 8.26 2.13
C CYS A 137 -8.34 8.33 2.78
N LYS A 138 -8.22 7.95 4.06
CA LYS A 138 -6.97 7.94 4.84
C LYS A 138 -6.31 9.31 5.02
N LYS A 139 -7.07 10.40 4.87
CA LYS A 139 -6.61 11.76 5.18
C LYS A 139 -6.94 12.13 6.63
N PRO A 140 -6.10 12.95 7.29
CA PRO A 140 -6.47 13.58 8.55
C PRO A 140 -7.62 14.56 8.35
N VAL A 141 -8.52 14.63 9.33
CA VAL A 141 -9.73 15.45 9.35
C VAL A 141 -9.84 16.08 10.73
N SER A 142 -10.01 17.40 10.79
CA SER A 142 -10.19 18.13 12.04
C SER A 142 -11.62 17.96 12.59
N ASP A 143 -11.82 18.29 13.86
CA ASP A 143 -13.13 18.20 14.51
C ASP A 143 -14.21 19.01 13.78
N ALA A 144 -13.89 20.23 13.32
CA ALA A 144 -14.81 21.06 12.56
C ALA A 144 -15.30 20.40 11.25
N TYR A 145 -14.43 19.63 10.58
CA TYR A 145 -14.83 18.91 9.36
C TYR A 145 -15.64 17.64 9.67
N MET A 146 -15.58 17.10 10.88
CA MET A 146 -16.42 15.98 11.31
C MET A 146 -17.85 16.41 11.63
N GLU A 147 -18.08 17.71 11.84
CA GLU A 147 -19.43 18.29 12.05
C GLU A 147 -20.15 18.63 10.73
N SER A 148 -19.46 18.52 9.60
CA SER A 148 -20.04 18.88 8.31
C SER A 148 -21.07 17.84 7.82
N PRO A 149 -22.05 18.24 6.99
CA PRO A 149 -23.04 17.31 6.45
C PRO A 149 -22.44 16.26 5.49
N GLU A 150 -21.24 16.50 4.96
CA GLU A 150 -20.49 15.58 4.11
C GLU A 150 -19.74 14.49 4.88
N TRP A 151 -19.62 14.64 6.20
CA TRP A 151 -19.00 13.66 7.07
C TRP A 151 -19.94 12.49 7.35
N GLU A 152 -19.47 11.29 7.04
CA GLU A 152 -20.11 10.04 7.41
C GLU A 152 -19.03 9.12 7.97
N TYR A 153 -19.10 8.80 9.26
CA TYR A 153 -18.04 8.09 9.97
C TYR A 153 -17.63 6.80 9.24
N ALA A 154 -16.34 6.68 8.94
CA ALA A 154 -15.72 5.58 8.20
C ALA A 154 -16.10 5.42 6.71
N ILE A 155 -16.96 6.29 6.17
CA ILE A 155 -17.39 6.31 4.76
C ILE A 155 -16.77 7.52 4.04
N SER A 156 -17.14 8.74 4.43
CA SER A 156 -16.74 9.95 3.72
C SER A 156 -16.40 11.12 4.64
N CYS A 157 -15.63 12.04 4.08
CA CYS A 157 -15.30 13.33 4.68
C CYS A 157 -15.45 14.43 3.63
N PRO A 158 -15.40 15.72 4.01
CA PRO A 158 -15.49 16.85 3.07
C PRO A 158 -14.57 16.73 1.85
N TYR A 159 -13.38 16.16 2.03
CA TYR A 159 -12.40 16.01 0.95
C TYR A 159 -12.74 14.92 -0.07
N CYS A 160 -13.42 13.85 0.34
CA CYS A 160 -13.68 12.70 -0.54
C CYS A 160 -15.18 12.47 -0.82
N TYR A 161 -16.06 13.24 -0.18
CA TYR A 161 -17.50 13.10 -0.36
C TYR A 161 -17.91 13.29 -1.82
N ILE A 162 -17.34 14.29 -2.51
CA ILE A 162 -17.65 14.59 -3.91
C ILE A 162 -16.99 13.59 -4.85
N SER A 163 -15.74 13.20 -4.57
CA SER A 163 -15.00 12.28 -5.45
C SER A 163 -15.54 10.85 -5.40
N LYS A 164 -16.24 10.47 -4.33
CA LYS A 164 -16.77 9.12 -4.15
C LYS A 164 -18.12 8.93 -4.82
N SER A 165 -18.20 7.90 -5.65
CA SER A 165 -19.46 7.42 -6.21
C SER A 165 -20.39 6.87 -5.12
N LYS A 166 -21.68 6.80 -5.43
CA LYS A 166 -22.69 6.21 -4.54
C LYS A 166 -22.39 4.73 -4.23
N GLU A 167 -21.91 3.99 -5.23
CA GLU A 167 -21.55 2.58 -5.09
C GLU A 167 -20.36 2.38 -4.15
N GLU A 168 -19.32 3.22 -4.25
CA GLU A 168 -18.19 3.20 -3.32
C GLU A 168 -18.62 3.47 -1.89
N LYS A 169 -19.46 4.48 -1.68
CA LYS A 169 -20.01 4.78 -0.34
C LYS A 169 -20.79 3.59 0.21
N GLU A 170 -21.59 2.90 -0.61
CA GLU A 170 -22.34 1.72 -0.14
C GLU A 170 -21.43 0.54 0.19
N ARG A 171 -20.35 0.30 -0.59
CA ARG A 171 -19.34 -0.73 -0.25
C ARG A 171 -18.68 -0.45 1.10
N GLU A 172 -18.40 0.81 1.38
CA GLU A 172 -17.80 1.22 2.66
C GLU A 172 -18.76 1.11 3.82
N ARG A 173 -20.04 1.47 3.65
CA ARG A 173 -21.10 1.20 4.64
C ARG A 173 -21.21 -0.28 4.93
N ALA A 174 -21.19 -1.13 3.90
CA ALA A 174 -21.23 -2.58 4.08
C ALA A 174 -20.00 -3.07 4.87
N ARG A 175 -18.81 -2.55 4.57
CA ARG A 175 -17.59 -2.85 5.32
C ARG A 175 -17.67 -2.38 6.78
N GLN A 176 -18.24 -1.20 7.01
CA GLN A 176 -18.43 -0.64 8.34
C GLN A 176 -19.42 -1.47 9.16
N ARG A 177 -20.56 -1.87 8.56
CA ARG A 177 -21.52 -2.79 9.18
C ARG A 177 -20.86 -4.11 9.61
N GLN A 178 -19.98 -4.67 8.77
CA GLN A 178 -19.22 -5.88 9.15
C GLN A 178 -18.31 -5.64 10.36
N PHE A 179 -17.61 -4.52 10.38
CA PHE A 179 -16.75 -4.16 11.51
C PHE A 179 -17.57 -3.93 12.80
N GLU A 180 -18.70 -3.24 12.73
CA GLU A 180 -19.60 -3.04 13.88
C GLU A 180 -20.18 -4.35 14.40
N THR A 181 -20.55 -5.25 13.49
CA THR A 181 -21.15 -6.55 13.86
C THR A 181 -20.12 -7.50 14.49
N TRP A 182 -18.89 -7.55 13.95
CA TRP A 182 -17.93 -8.61 14.26
C TRP A 182 -16.61 -8.12 14.87
N GLY A 183 -16.38 -6.82 14.96
CA GLY A 183 -15.10 -6.21 15.31
C GLY A 183 -14.01 -6.38 14.24
N ILE A 184 -14.30 -7.06 13.12
CA ILE A 184 -13.36 -7.36 12.04
C ILE A 184 -14.05 -7.42 10.68
N ILE A 185 -13.35 -6.92 9.66
CA ILE A 185 -13.83 -6.95 8.27
C ILE A 185 -13.79 -8.39 7.74
N GLY A 186 -14.87 -8.83 7.07
CA GLY A 186 -15.03 -10.19 6.57
C GLY A 186 -15.65 -11.18 7.57
N GLY A 187 -16.03 -10.71 8.77
CA GLY A 187 -16.65 -11.53 9.81
C GLY A 187 -15.69 -12.52 10.48
N PRO A 188 -16.20 -13.48 11.28
CA PRO A 188 -15.36 -14.42 12.03
C PRO A 188 -14.47 -15.28 11.12
N ASP A 189 -14.95 -15.57 9.92
CA ASP A 189 -14.22 -16.35 8.91
C ASP A 189 -13.32 -15.49 8.02
N LYS A 190 -13.27 -14.15 8.19
CA LYS A 190 -12.48 -13.19 7.40
C LYS A 190 -12.65 -13.37 5.88
N GLY A 191 -13.86 -13.72 5.43
CA GLY A 191 -14.16 -14.00 4.02
C GLY A 191 -13.80 -15.41 3.52
N HIS A 192 -13.26 -16.29 4.38
CA HIS A 192 -13.17 -17.71 4.06
C HIS A 192 -14.55 -18.36 4.12
N LYS A 193 -14.80 -19.33 3.22
CA LYS A 193 -16.01 -20.15 3.33
C LYS A 193 -15.89 -20.99 4.60
N PRO A 194 -16.86 -20.93 5.54
CA PRO A 194 -16.82 -21.77 6.73
C PRO A 194 -16.79 -23.23 6.29
N ASN A 195 -15.84 -24.00 6.83
CA ASN A 195 -15.78 -25.43 6.57
C ASN A 195 -17.07 -26.08 7.12
N LYS A 196 -17.72 -26.96 6.34
CA LYS A 196 -19.06 -27.53 6.65
C LYS A 196 -19.12 -28.19 8.05
N THR A 197 -17.98 -28.65 8.56
CA THR A 197 -17.81 -29.23 9.89
C THR A 197 -17.85 -28.21 11.04
N GLY A 198 -17.46 -26.94 10.81
CA GLY A 198 -17.46 -25.87 11.83
C GLY A 198 -18.79 -25.14 11.97
N LYS A 199 -19.59 -25.07 10.89
CA LYS A 199 -20.89 -24.38 10.86
C LYS A 199 -21.87 -24.91 11.93
N LYS A 200 -21.91 -26.24 12.13
CA LYS A 200 -22.74 -26.88 13.16
C LYS A 200 -22.36 -26.50 14.60
N LYS A 201 -21.11 -26.09 14.85
CA LYS A 201 -20.63 -25.77 16.20
C LYS A 201 -20.93 -24.32 16.57
N PHE A 202 -20.84 -23.38 15.62
CA PHE A 202 -21.13 -21.96 15.85
C PHE A 202 -22.63 -21.68 15.97
N ASP A 203 -23.47 -22.29 15.11
CA ASP A 203 -24.94 -22.15 15.18
C ASP A 203 -25.50 -22.67 16.51
N LYS A 204 -24.90 -23.75 17.05
CA LYS A 204 -25.25 -24.30 18.37
C LYS A 204 -24.80 -23.40 19.54
N GLN A 205 -23.78 -22.57 19.34
CA GLN A 205 -23.25 -21.71 20.39
C GLN A 205 -24.03 -20.38 20.50
N MET A 206 -24.55 -19.86 19.38
CA MET A 206 -25.43 -18.67 19.36
C MET A 206 -26.85 -18.93 19.86
N LEU A 207 -27.36 -20.17 19.71
CA LEU A 207 -28.69 -20.57 20.21
C LEU A 207 -28.73 -20.86 21.72
N ASN A 208 -27.58 -21.06 22.36
CA ASN A 208 -27.48 -21.41 23.79
C ASN A 208 -27.13 -20.21 24.68
N SER A 209 -27.07 -19.00 24.12
CA SER A 209 -26.78 -17.75 24.83
C SER A 209 -28.00 -16.81 24.94
N THR A 210 -29.21 -17.36 24.78
CA THR A 210 -30.50 -16.72 25.09
C THR A 210 -31.17 -17.52 26.20
#